data_AF-A0A7G5LRN0-F1
#
_entry.id   AF-A0A7G5LRN0-F1
#
_cell.length_a   1.000
_cell.length_b   1.000
_cell.length_c   1.000
_cell.angle_alpha   90.00
_cell.angle_beta   90.00
_cell.angle_gamma   90.00
#
_symmetry.space_group_name_H-M   'P 1'
#
loop_
_entity.id
_entity.type
_entity.pdbx_description
1 polymer ?
#
loop_
_entity_poly.entity_id
_entity_poly.type
_entity_poly.pdbx_seq_one_letter_code
_entity_poly.pdbx_strand_id
1 'polypeptide(L)'
;MKTTGSTDPLLGSRVHIAVKAAVAAAVAWQVGNLVPPPVGDYAYYAPLGAVLAVHPSVAASLRDSAHLFTALVMGASVGAGFHLLPVPGWAAIGLLVLVAVLLGGWDRLGDQRSWVITAALFTYILGNIDTSDFVSGLVGQVAIGAAIGFTLMLLLPPVPVRVSVKRLENVADLVADQLDALADALVTTRDDEGAPWHDLPHEVQPEALRLRESYAALDDALRGNLRAGRWRAVVAQQRRTADVIERVADLAENLTFMISEVQQSDGPWLRPGGDAARTVADTLHDLAAVVRTLARDQQVAAADAATVTRSVERVSALVAQSLDRGEEAFPGAAVVVSLRRILGALPVTEGAEPPPGIRPLSAPAWPPGRRRRSPGR
;
A
#
# COMPACT_ATOMS: atom_id res chain seq x y z
N MET A 1 15.24 13.67 26.07
CA MET A 1 15.71 13.53 24.68
C MET A 1 16.39 12.17 24.51
N LYS A 2 15.59 11.10 24.34
CA LYS A 2 16.08 9.78 23.93
C LYS A 2 15.96 9.74 22.41
N THR A 3 17.08 9.73 21.71
CA THR A 3 17.14 9.45 20.28
C THR A 3 16.76 7.99 20.07
N THR A 4 15.48 7.71 19.92
CA THR A 4 15.01 6.44 19.38
C THR A 4 15.50 6.36 17.95
N GLY A 5 16.49 5.49 17.71
CA GLY A 5 16.94 5.18 16.36
C GLY A 5 15.75 4.65 15.57
N SER A 6 15.18 5.49 14.72
CA SER A 6 14.24 5.09 13.69
C SER A 6 14.98 4.14 12.74
N THR A 7 14.94 2.85 13.01
CA THR A 7 15.22 1.81 12.02
C THR A 7 14.07 1.85 11.02
N ASP A 8 14.14 2.80 10.09
CA ASP A 8 13.10 3.04 9.11
C ASP A 8 12.86 1.74 8.33
N PRO A 9 11.68 1.12 8.46
CA PRO A 9 11.38 -0.15 7.79
C PRO A 9 11.52 -0.05 6.25
N LEU A 10 11.53 1.18 5.69
CA LEU A 10 11.80 1.45 4.29
C LEU A 10 13.22 1.05 3.85
N LEU A 11 14.21 1.12 4.74
CA LEU A 11 15.60 0.77 4.43
C LEU A 11 15.74 -0.72 4.09
N GLY A 12 15.04 -1.59 4.81
CA GLY A 12 15.04 -3.03 4.52
C GLY A 12 14.43 -3.37 3.16
N SER A 13 13.39 -2.63 2.75
CA SER A 13 12.79 -2.76 1.43
C SER A 13 13.75 -2.29 0.32
N ARG A 14 14.42 -1.15 0.52
CA ARG A 14 15.39 -0.59 -0.43
C ARG A 14 16.60 -1.49 -0.64
N VAL A 15 17.16 -2.06 0.43
CA VAL A 15 18.28 -3.01 0.34
C VAL A 15 17.89 -4.26 -0.43
N HIS A 16 16.68 -4.81 -0.19
CA HIS A 16 16.20 -5.98 -0.92
C HIS A 16 16.06 -5.72 -2.42
N ILE A 17 15.50 -4.56 -2.80
CA ILE A 17 15.38 -4.14 -4.20
C ILE A 17 16.78 -3.94 -4.82
N ALA A 18 17.71 -3.30 -4.09
CA ALA A 18 19.07 -3.07 -4.57
C ALA A 18 19.82 -4.39 -4.83
N VAL A 19 19.73 -5.36 -3.91
CA VAL A 19 20.36 -6.68 -4.09
C VAL A 19 19.75 -7.40 -5.30
N LYS A 20 18.42 -7.37 -5.46
CA LYS A 20 17.76 -7.96 -6.65
C LYS A 20 18.22 -7.31 -7.95
N ALA A 21 18.26 -5.98 -7.99
CA ALA A 21 18.71 -5.23 -9.15
C ALA A 21 20.17 -5.53 -9.48
N ALA A 22 21.06 -5.61 -8.48
CA ALA A 22 22.46 -5.96 -8.65
C ALA A 22 22.65 -7.38 -9.20
N VAL A 23 21.94 -8.37 -8.65
CA VAL A 23 21.97 -9.76 -9.14
C VAL A 23 21.43 -9.82 -10.57
N ALA A 24 20.33 -9.13 -10.86
CA ALA A 24 19.76 -9.08 -12.21
C ALA A 24 20.72 -8.45 -13.23
N ALA A 25 21.36 -7.34 -12.87
CA ALA A 25 22.38 -6.70 -13.69
C ALA A 25 23.56 -7.63 -13.97
N ALA A 26 24.08 -8.32 -12.93
CA ALA A 26 25.21 -9.23 -13.07
C ALA A 26 24.87 -10.43 -13.98
N VAL A 27 23.70 -11.05 -13.80
CA VAL A 27 23.25 -12.16 -14.65
C VAL A 27 23.03 -11.68 -16.09
N ALA A 28 22.40 -10.51 -16.26
CA ALA A 28 22.15 -9.93 -17.59
C ALA A 28 23.44 -9.60 -18.34
N TRP A 29 24.47 -9.09 -17.66
CA TRP A 29 25.79 -8.92 -18.24
C TRP A 29 26.36 -10.24 -18.76
N GLN A 30 26.32 -11.30 -17.95
CA GLN A 30 26.89 -12.59 -18.36
C GLN A 30 26.14 -13.18 -19.55
N VAL A 31 24.81 -13.13 -19.55
CA VAL A 31 24.00 -13.63 -20.67
C VAL A 31 24.20 -12.78 -21.92
N GLY A 32 24.29 -11.45 -21.77
CA GLY A 32 24.50 -10.53 -22.89
C GLY A 32 25.82 -10.78 -23.64
N ASN A 33 26.88 -11.17 -22.92
CA ASN A 33 28.19 -11.52 -23.49
C ASN A 33 28.20 -12.89 -24.20
N LEU A 34 27.20 -13.74 -23.97
CA LEU A 34 27.08 -15.03 -24.68
C LEU A 34 26.39 -14.88 -26.04
N VAL A 35 25.83 -13.70 -26.32
CA VAL A 35 25.16 -13.42 -27.60
C VAL A 35 26.21 -13.19 -28.69
N PRO A 36 26.09 -13.81 -29.88
CA PRO A 36 27.02 -13.56 -30.98
C PRO A 36 27.00 -12.10 -31.45
N PRO A 37 28.11 -11.60 -32.03
CA PRO A 37 28.14 -10.33 -32.75
C PRO A 37 27.10 -10.30 -33.90
N PRO A 38 26.57 -9.12 -34.25
CA PRO A 38 26.92 -7.79 -33.73
C PRO A 38 26.23 -7.43 -32.40
N VAL A 39 25.20 -8.17 -31.99
CA VAL A 39 24.41 -7.86 -30.78
C VAL A 39 25.24 -8.03 -29.50
N GLY A 40 26.15 -9.00 -29.47
CA GLY A 40 27.08 -9.25 -28.35
C GLY A 40 27.99 -8.07 -28.01
N ASP A 41 28.40 -7.27 -29.01
CA ASP A 41 29.32 -6.13 -28.82
C ASP A 41 28.71 -5.02 -27.95
N TYR A 42 27.39 -5.08 -27.76
CA TYR A 42 26.58 -4.13 -27.00
C TYR A 42 26.08 -4.68 -25.65
N ALA A 43 26.72 -5.74 -25.11
CA ALA A 43 26.32 -6.42 -23.87
C ALA A 43 26.14 -5.49 -22.64
N TYR A 44 26.75 -4.31 -22.64
CA TYR A 44 26.61 -3.30 -21.59
C TYR A 44 25.21 -2.71 -21.46
N TYR A 45 24.34 -2.86 -22.47
CA TYR A 45 22.93 -2.47 -22.36
C TYR A 45 22.03 -3.53 -21.71
N ALA A 46 22.47 -4.78 -21.57
CA ALA A 46 21.68 -5.81 -20.89
C ALA A 46 21.47 -5.52 -19.40
N PRO A 47 22.49 -5.10 -18.62
CA PRO A 47 22.28 -4.65 -17.24
C PRO A 47 21.27 -3.52 -17.12
N LEU A 48 21.27 -2.56 -18.06
CA LEU A 48 20.31 -1.45 -18.08
C LEU A 48 18.87 -1.98 -18.18
N GLY A 49 18.61 -2.88 -19.14
CA GLY A 49 17.29 -3.52 -19.28
C GLY A 49 16.88 -4.32 -18.06
N ALA A 50 17.83 -5.02 -17.42
CA ALA A 50 17.57 -5.82 -16.23
C ALA A 50 17.20 -4.97 -15.01
N VAL A 51 17.95 -3.90 -14.75
CA VAL A 51 17.67 -2.98 -13.62
C VAL A 51 16.33 -2.29 -13.82
N LEU A 52 16.03 -1.85 -15.05
CA LEU A 52 14.77 -1.19 -15.35
C LEU A 52 13.58 -2.15 -15.32
N ALA A 53 13.79 -3.45 -15.46
CA ALA A 53 12.73 -4.45 -15.25
C ALA A 53 12.49 -4.78 -13.77
N VAL A 54 13.42 -4.49 -12.86
CA VAL A 54 13.28 -4.79 -11.43
C VAL A 54 12.44 -3.71 -10.75
N HIS A 55 11.15 -3.98 -10.63
CA HIS A 55 10.20 -3.17 -9.88
C HIS A 55 9.64 -3.91 -8.65
N PRO A 56 9.03 -3.19 -7.68
CA PRO A 56 8.41 -3.81 -6.50
C PRO A 56 7.25 -4.77 -6.81
N SER A 57 6.55 -4.59 -7.93
CA SER A 57 5.46 -5.47 -8.37
C SER A 57 5.71 -6.06 -9.76
N VAL A 58 5.29 -7.32 -9.94
CA VAL A 58 5.44 -8.06 -11.22
C VAL A 58 4.56 -7.45 -12.31
N ALA A 59 3.35 -6.99 -11.94
CA ALA A 59 2.41 -6.38 -12.88
C ALA A 59 2.87 -5.00 -13.37
N ALA A 60 3.43 -4.16 -12.47
CA ALA A 60 4.04 -2.90 -12.88
C ALA A 60 5.31 -3.17 -13.69
N SER A 61 6.19 -4.07 -13.22
CA SER A 61 7.40 -4.50 -13.94
C SER A 61 7.11 -4.88 -15.40
N LEU A 62 6.11 -5.72 -15.66
CA LEU A 62 5.79 -6.14 -17.04
C LEU A 62 5.32 -4.98 -17.92
N ARG A 63 4.41 -4.15 -17.38
CA ARG A 63 3.86 -3.01 -18.13
C ARG A 63 4.92 -1.95 -18.37
N ASP A 64 5.69 -1.61 -17.35
CA ASP A 64 6.72 -0.58 -17.41
C ASP A 64 7.89 -1.03 -18.28
N SER A 65 8.29 -2.30 -18.21
CA SER A 65 9.29 -2.88 -19.12
C SER A 65 8.79 -2.86 -20.56
N ALA A 66 7.52 -3.17 -20.81
CA ALA A 66 6.94 -3.10 -22.15
C ALA A 66 6.86 -1.66 -22.68
N HIS A 67 6.44 -0.70 -21.83
CA HIS A 67 6.42 0.71 -22.18
C HIS A 67 7.83 1.24 -22.47
N LEU A 68 8.81 0.87 -21.65
CA LEU A 68 10.22 1.23 -21.83
C LEU A 68 10.78 0.63 -23.12
N PHE A 69 10.55 -0.66 -23.36
CA PHE A 69 10.96 -1.31 -24.60
C PHE A 69 10.35 -0.62 -25.83
N THR A 70 9.06 -0.31 -25.77
CA THR A 70 8.35 0.43 -26.82
C THR A 70 8.95 1.83 -27.00
N ALA A 71 9.27 2.52 -25.92
CA ALA A 71 9.89 3.84 -25.95
C ALA A 71 11.28 3.80 -26.60
N LEU A 72 12.11 2.81 -26.25
CA LEU A 72 13.42 2.60 -26.84
C LEU A 72 13.34 2.27 -28.33
N VAL A 73 12.44 1.36 -28.72
CA VAL A 73 12.27 0.98 -30.13
C VAL A 73 11.79 2.18 -30.95
N MET A 74 10.82 2.95 -30.44
CA MET A 74 10.36 4.16 -31.14
C MET A 74 11.46 5.20 -31.24
N GLY A 75 12.17 5.50 -30.15
CA GLY A 75 13.26 6.45 -30.15
C GLY A 75 14.38 6.03 -31.11
N ALA A 76 14.83 4.77 -31.03
CA ALA A 76 15.84 4.23 -31.92
C ALA A 76 15.42 4.27 -33.40
N SER A 77 14.15 3.99 -33.69
CA SER A 77 13.60 4.09 -35.06
C SER A 77 13.66 5.53 -35.59
N VAL A 78 13.35 6.52 -34.74
CA VAL A 78 13.48 7.94 -35.08
C VAL A 78 14.96 8.27 -35.34
N GLY A 79 15.85 7.98 -34.39
CA GLY A 79 17.27 8.29 -34.53
C GLY A 79 17.91 7.68 -35.79
N ALA A 80 17.56 6.42 -36.09
CA ALA A 80 18.00 5.75 -37.30
C ALA A 80 17.42 6.36 -38.58
N GLY A 81 16.14 6.74 -38.57
CA GLY A 81 15.49 7.41 -39.70
C GLY A 81 16.15 8.75 -40.03
N PHE A 82 16.55 9.52 -39.02
CA PHE A 82 17.20 10.82 -39.22
C PHE A 82 18.61 10.73 -39.81
N HIS A 83 19.31 9.60 -39.70
CA HIS A 83 20.58 9.38 -40.39
C HIS A 83 20.43 9.32 -41.92
N LEU A 84 19.23 8.96 -42.41
CA LEU A 84 18.95 8.86 -43.85
C LEU A 84 18.61 10.23 -44.48
N LEU A 85 18.37 11.26 -43.67
CA LEU A 85 18.04 12.59 -44.18
C LEU A 85 19.31 13.41 -44.45
N PRO A 86 19.47 13.97 -45.65
CA PRO A 86 20.60 14.86 -45.96
C PRO A 86 20.34 16.27 -45.41
N VAL A 87 20.35 16.42 -44.08
CA VAL A 87 20.14 17.71 -43.39
C VAL A 87 21.36 18.10 -42.54
N PRO A 88 21.63 19.41 -42.34
CA PRO A 88 22.68 19.86 -41.44
C PRO A 88 22.45 19.35 -40.01
N GLY A 89 23.51 18.99 -39.28
CA GLY A 89 23.40 18.34 -37.97
C GLY A 89 22.55 19.09 -36.94
N TRP A 90 22.63 20.43 -36.90
CA TRP A 90 21.79 21.24 -36.01
C TRP A 90 20.29 21.14 -36.34
N ALA A 91 19.94 21.07 -37.63
CA ALA A 91 18.57 20.95 -38.09
C ALA A 91 18.04 19.52 -37.88
N ALA A 92 18.89 18.51 -38.11
CA ALA A 92 18.58 17.11 -37.82
C ALA A 92 18.25 16.92 -36.34
N ILE A 93 19.08 17.45 -35.43
CA ILE A 93 18.85 17.35 -33.98
C ILE A 93 17.56 18.06 -33.58
N GLY A 94 17.32 19.28 -34.07
CA GLY A 94 16.10 20.03 -33.75
C GLY A 94 14.83 19.31 -34.20
N LEU A 95 14.81 18.80 -35.42
CA LEU A 95 13.68 18.08 -35.98
C LEU A 95 13.50 16.69 -35.33
N LEU A 96 14.60 16.01 -34.99
CA LEU A 96 14.58 14.74 -34.26
C LEU A 96 13.96 14.91 -32.88
N VAL A 97 14.38 15.94 -32.12
CA VAL A 97 13.82 16.21 -30.79
C VAL A 97 12.34 16.54 -30.90
N LEU A 98 11.93 17.36 -31.89
CA LEU A 98 10.53 17.66 -32.14
C LEU A 98 9.70 16.37 -32.35
N VAL A 99 10.15 15.49 -33.24
CA VAL A 99 9.47 14.22 -33.53
C VAL A 99 9.44 13.30 -32.30
N ALA A 100 10.55 13.18 -31.59
CA ALA A 100 10.63 12.35 -30.39
C ALA A 100 9.73 12.85 -29.25
N VAL A 101 9.60 14.17 -29.06
CA VAL A 101 8.67 14.78 -28.10
C VAL A 101 7.22 14.50 -28.50
N LEU A 102 6.87 14.66 -29.77
CA LEU A 102 5.52 14.37 -30.27
C LEU A 102 5.14 12.90 -30.06
N LEU A 103 6.07 11.97 -30.32
CA LEU A 103 5.87 10.54 -30.07
C LEU A 103 5.83 10.21 -28.57
N GLY A 104 6.63 10.89 -27.75
CA GLY A 104 6.56 10.83 -26.29
C GLY A 104 5.22 11.35 -25.74
N GLY A 105 4.50 12.16 -26.51
CA GLY A 105 3.13 12.60 -26.21
C GLY A 105 2.08 11.47 -26.22
N TRP A 106 2.41 10.27 -26.68
CA TRP A 106 1.47 9.16 -26.75
C TRP A 106 1.12 8.60 -25.36
N ASP A 107 -0.16 8.70 -24.98
CA ASP A 107 -0.71 8.28 -23.68
C ASP A 107 -0.48 6.81 -23.28
N ARG A 108 -0.12 5.95 -24.23
CA ARG A 108 0.18 4.55 -23.95
C ARG A 108 1.57 4.30 -23.37
N LEU A 109 2.49 5.28 -23.39
CA LEU A 109 3.85 5.10 -22.86
C LEU A 109 3.97 5.27 -21.34
N GLY A 110 2.95 5.81 -20.68
CA GLY A 110 2.98 6.04 -19.22
C GLY A 110 4.14 6.95 -18.80
N ASP A 111 4.91 6.53 -17.79
CA ASP A 111 6.02 7.30 -17.22
C ASP A 111 7.33 7.20 -18.04
N GLN A 112 7.38 6.30 -19.03
CA GLN A 112 8.60 6.01 -19.82
C GLN A 112 8.76 6.90 -21.06
N ARG A 113 7.97 7.99 -21.18
CA ARG A 113 7.95 8.88 -22.35
C ARG A 113 9.29 9.58 -22.61
N SER A 114 10.01 9.94 -21.55
CA SER A 114 11.31 10.60 -21.64
C SER A 114 12.36 9.74 -22.35
N TRP A 115 12.24 8.41 -22.25
CA TRP A 115 13.17 7.48 -22.89
C TRP A 115 13.09 7.48 -24.41
N VAL A 116 11.98 7.91 -25.02
CA VAL A 116 11.88 8.06 -26.49
C VAL A 116 12.89 9.07 -26.98
N ILE A 117 12.99 10.22 -26.31
CA ILE A 117 13.90 11.31 -26.66
C ILE A 117 15.34 10.87 -26.43
N THR A 118 15.61 10.27 -25.26
CA THR A 118 16.93 9.73 -24.91
C THR A 118 17.39 8.71 -25.95
N ALA A 119 16.58 7.71 -26.27
CA ALA A 119 16.92 6.67 -27.25
C ALA A 119 17.11 7.24 -28.66
N ALA A 120 16.30 8.22 -29.08
CA ALA A 120 16.47 8.88 -30.38
C ALA A 120 17.79 9.64 -30.48
N LEU A 121 18.12 10.43 -29.46
CA LEU A 121 19.37 11.18 -29.42
C LEU A 121 20.59 10.25 -29.34
N PHE A 122 20.57 9.24 -28.46
CA PHE A 122 21.67 8.28 -28.37
C PHE A 122 21.88 7.53 -29.67
N THR A 123 20.79 7.09 -30.32
CA THR A 123 20.88 6.39 -31.59
C THR A 123 21.45 7.28 -32.69
N TYR A 124 21.06 8.55 -32.76
CA TYR A 124 21.58 9.48 -33.74
C TYR A 124 23.04 9.89 -33.48
N ILE A 125 23.45 10.00 -32.20
CA ILE A 125 24.81 10.44 -31.84
C ILE A 125 25.81 9.28 -31.90
N LEU A 126 25.49 8.13 -31.30
CA LEU A 126 26.37 6.95 -31.24
C LEU A 126 26.27 6.06 -32.50
N GLY A 127 25.15 6.10 -33.23
CA GLY A 127 24.91 5.28 -34.42
C GLY A 127 25.59 5.78 -35.70
N ASN A 128 26.48 6.78 -35.61
CA ASN A 128 27.14 7.42 -36.75
C ASN A 128 28.15 6.55 -37.51
N ILE A 129 28.46 5.33 -37.01
CA ILE A 129 29.40 4.40 -37.64
C ILE A 129 28.64 3.24 -38.29
N ASP A 130 27.82 2.51 -37.53
CA ASP A 130 26.98 1.40 -38.03
C ASP A 130 25.59 1.44 -37.35
N THR A 131 24.66 2.21 -37.92
CA THR A 131 23.34 2.48 -37.32
C THR A 131 22.52 1.20 -37.10
N SER A 132 22.58 0.22 -38.02
CA SER A 132 21.83 -1.03 -37.90
C SER A 132 22.30 -1.90 -36.74
N ASP A 133 23.61 -1.97 -36.56
CA ASP A 133 24.26 -2.85 -35.59
C ASP A 133 24.11 -2.26 -34.19
N PHE A 134 24.23 -0.93 -34.07
CA PHE A 134 23.93 -0.21 -32.84
C PHE A 134 22.47 -0.38 -32.40
N VAL A 135 21.50 -0.18 -33.30
CA VAL A 135 20.07 -0.28 -32.96
C VAL A 135 19.69 -1.71 -32.57
N SER A 136 20.15 -2.70 -33.34
CA SER A 136 19.87 -4.11 -33.04
C SER A 136 20.55 -4.58 -31.75
N GLY A 137 21.77 -4.12 -31.49
CA GLY A 137 22.50 -4.33 -30.24
C GLY A 137 21.79 -3.73 -29.04
N LEU A 138 21.45 -2.44 -29.09
CA LEU A 138 20.73 -1.72 -28.03
C LEU A 138 19.38 -2.38 -27.72
N VAL A 139 18.53 -2.58 -28.74
CA VAL A 139 17.18 -3.14 -28.56
C VAL A 139 17.25 -4.59 -28.09
N GLY A 140 18.12 -5.41 -28.68
CA GLY A 140 18.28 -6.82 -28.35
C GLY A 140 18.79 -7.02 -26.92
N GLN A 141 19.85 -6.32 -26.54
CA GLN A 141 20.45 -6.46 -25.20
C GLN A 141 19.52 -5.93 -24.11
N VAL A 142 18.83 -4.80 -24.32
CA VAL A 142 17.84 -4.31 -23.36
C VAL A 142 16.68 -5.31 -23.21
N ALA A 143 16.20 -5.92 -24.30
CA ALA A 143 15.16 -6.95 -24.23
C ALA A 143 15.61 -8.19 -23.43
N ILE A 144 16.83 -8.67 -23.67
CA ILE A 144 17.43 -9.80 -22.93
C ILE A 144 17.55 -9.46 -21.45
N GLY A 145 18.09 -8.29 -21.15
CA GLY A 145 18.19 -7.77 -19.79
C GLY A 145 16.84 -7.72 -19.09
N ALA A 146 15.83 -7.14 -19.73
CA ALA A 146 14.49 -7.04 -19.19
C ALA A 146 13.85 -8.42 -18.94
N ALA A 147 14.04 -9.38 -19.85
CA ALA A 147 13.57 -10.75 -19.68
C ALA A 147 14.23 -11.44 -18.47
N ILE A 148 15.53 -11.20 -18.24
CA ILE A 148 16.25 -11.73 -17.08
C ILE A 148 15.77 -11.08 -15.79
N GLY A 149 15.64 -9.75 -15.75
CA GLY A 149 15.10 -9.01 -14.61
C GLY A 149 13.70 -9.50 -14.23
N PHE A 150 12.82 -9.68 -15.22
CA PHE A 150 11.49 -10.24 -15.04
C PHE A 150 11.51 -11.68 -14.52
N THR A 151 12.35 -12.54 -15.10
CA THR A 151 12.49 -13.95 -14.67
C THR A 151 12.97 -14.05 -13.23
N LEU A 152 13.96 -13.24 -12.85
CA LEU A 152 14.44 -13.16 -11.47
C LEU A 152 13.35 -12.63 -10.53
N MET A 153 12.57 -11.64 -10.95
CA MET A 153 11.45 -11.15 -10.14
C MET A 153 10.37 -12.22 -9.91
N LEU A 154 10.13 -13.11 -10.88
CA LEU A 154 9.23 -14.26 -10.72
C LEU A 154 9.80 -15.34 -9.77
N LEU A 155 11.12 -15.51 -9.73
CA LEU A 155 11.80 -16.55 -8.96
C LEU A 155 12.12 -16.14 -7.51
N LEU A 156 12.43 -14.86 -7.30
CA LEU A 156 12.81 -14.32 -5.99
C LEU A 156 11.56 -13.98 -5.14
N PRO A 157 11.66 -14.10 -3.81
CA PRO A 157 10.54 -13.82 -2.93
C PRO A 157 10.12 -12.35 -2.98
N PRO A 158 8.81 -12.06 -2.82
CA PRO A 158 8.31 -10.70 -2.69
C PRO A 158 8.92 -9.98 -1.47
N VAL A 159 8.75 -8.67 -1.40
CA VAL A 159 9.29 -7.76 -0.37
C VAL A 159 9.12 -8.34 1.06
N PRO A 160 10.06 -8.09 2.00
CA PRO A 160 10.04 -8.75 3.31
C PRO A 160 8.75 -8.47 4.09
N VAL A 161 7.92 -9.50 4.26
CA VAL A 161 6.69 -9.50 5.07
C VAL A 161 6.92 -8.96 6.49
N ARG A 162 8.15 -9.09 7.01
CA ARG A 162 8.56 -8.61 8.34
C ARG A 162 8.45 -7.10 8.51
N VAL A 163 8.72 -6.32 7.45
CA VAL A 163 8.62 -4.86 7.47
C VAL A 163 7.17 -4.41 7.67
N SER A 164 6.22 -5.11 7.04
CA SER A 164 4.79 -4.83 7.16
C SER A 164 4.25 -5.16 8.55
N VAL A 165 4.73 -6.24 9.19
CA VAL A 165 4.33 -6.61 10.57
C VAL A 165 4.70 -5.53 11.57
N LYS A 166 5.94 -5.02 11.52
CA LYS A 166 6.37 -4.00 12.48
C LYS A 166 5.58 -2.69 12.32
N ARG A 167 5.25 -2.31 11.08
CA ARG A 167 4.37 -1.16 10.82
C ARG A 167 2.97 -1.38 11.38
N LEU A 168 2.40 -2.56 11.15
CA LEU A 168 1.09 -2.94 11.68
C LEU A 168 1.04 -2.84 13.21
N GLU A 169 2.04 -3.40 13.91
CA GLU A 169 2.17 -3.29 15.36
C GLU A 169 2.24 -1.83 15.83
N ASN A 170 3.08 -1.00 15.19
CA ASN A 170 3.21 0.40 15.57
C ASN A 170 1.91 1.18 15.39
N VAL A 171 1.18 0.96 14.29
CA VAL A 171 -0.11 1.63 14.06
C VAL A 171 -1.17 1.11 15.04
N ALA A 172 -1.17 -0.18 15.34
CA ALA A 172 -2.07 -0.76 16.33
C ALA A 172 -1.82 -0.19 17.74
N ASP A 173 -0.56 -0.04 18.14
CA ASP A 173 -0.19 0.60 19.41
C ASP A 173 -0.69 2.06 19.43
N LEU A 174 -0.50 2.81 18.34
CA LEU A 174 -0.94 4.21 18.22
C LEU A 174 -2.48 4.34 18.31
N VAL A 175 -3.22 3.45 17.64
CA VAL A 175 -4.69 3.38 17.74
C VAL A 175 -5.14 3.01 19.15
N ALA A 176 -4.48 2.04 19.78
CA ALA A 176 -4.81 1.61 21.14
C ALA A 176 -4.54 2.71 22.17
N ASP A 177 -3.43 3.43 22.03
CA ASP A 177 -3.09 4.57 22.89
C ASP A 177 -4.12 5.71 22.72
N GLN A 178 -4.64 5.94 21.51
CA GLN A 178 -5.71 6.91 21.28
C GLN A 178 -7.03 6.49 21.95
N LEU A 179 -7.39 5.20 21.88
CA LEU A 179 -8.58 4.67 22.57
C LEU A 179 -8.49 4.83 24.09
N ASP A 180 -7.33 4.51 24.67
CA ASP A 180 -7.08 4.67 26.11
C ASP A 180 -7.17 6.15 26.50
N ALA A 181 -6.55 7.05 25.73
CA ALA A 181 -6.62 8.50 25.98
C ALA A 181 -8.06 9.04 25.90
N LEU A 182 -8.86 8.57 24.93
CA LEU A 182 -10.28 8.92 24.84
C LEU A 182 -11.08 8.41 26.05
N ALA A 183 -10.79 7.20 26.50
CA ALA A 183 -11.45 6.59 27.65
C ALA A 183 -11.12 7.35 28.95
N ASP A 184 -9.85 7.68 29.16
CA ASP A 184 -9.41 8.45 30.32
C ASP A 184 -10.04 9.85 30.35
N ALA A 185 -10.12 10.50 29.19
CA ALA A 185 -10.75 11.80 29.07
C ALA A 185 -12.25 11.75 29.37
N LEU A 186 -12.97 10.67 28.99
CA LEU A 186 -14.39 10.47 29.30
C LEU A 186 -14.68 10.35 30.81
N VAL A 187 -13.75 9.79 31.58
CA VAL A 187 -13.94 9.56 33.03
C VAL A 187 -13.48 10.75 33.88
N THR A 188 -12.54 11.55 33.38
CA THR A 188 -11.99 12.69 34.11
C THR A 188 -13.03 13.82 34.27
N THR A 189 -13.55 14.00 35.50
CA THR A 189 -14.50 15.06 35.87
C THR A 189 -13.81 16.41 36.03
N ARG A 190 -14.42 17.47 35.49
CA ARG A 190 -13.79 18.78 35.22
C ARG A 190 -13.83 19.75 36.40
N ASP A 191 -12.66 20.29 36.75
CA ASP A 191 -12.48 21.58 37.45
C ASP A 191 -11.56 22.57 36.67
N ASP A 192 -10.90 22.15 35.57
CA ASP A 192 -9.94 23.01 34.84
C ASP A 192 -10.43 23.43 33.44
N GLU A 193 -10.09 24.67 33.05
CA GLU A 193 -10.63 25.38 31.88
C GLU A 193 -10.03 24.96 30.52
N GLY A 194 -9.02 24.09 30.46
CA GLY A 194 -8.43 23.58 29.21
C GLY A 194 -9.02 22.23 28.79
N ALA A 195 -9.67 22.14 27.63
CA ALA A 195 -10.24 20.89 27.10
C ALA A 195 -9.13 19.89 26.70
N PRO A 196 -8.95 18.75 27.40
CA PRO A 196 -7.92 17.73 27.07
C PRO A 196 -8.08 17.13 25.66
N TRP A 197 -9.24 17.34 25.06
CA TRP A 197 -9.66 16.76 23.78
C TRP A 197 -8.98 17.40 22.57
N HIS A 198 -8.55 18.67 22.69
CA HIS A 198 -7.82 19.36 21.62
C HIS A 198 -6.35 18.92 21.53
N ASP A 199 -5.83 18.29 22.59
CA ASP A 199 -4.47 17.75 22.64
C ASP A 199 -4.42 16.24 22.31
N LEU A 200 -5.56 15.63 21.93
CA LEU A 200 -5.61 14.23 21.51
C LEU A 200 -4.79 14.03 20.23
N PRO A 201 -3.95 12.99 20.16
CA PRO A 201 -3.07 12.77 19.00
C PRO A 201 -3.86 12.65 17.69
N HIS A 202 -3.64 13.58 16.76
CA HIS A 202 -4.25 13.57 15.41
C HIS A 202 -3.47 12.74 14.38
N GLU A 203 -2.43 12.00 14.78
CA GLU A 203 -1.52 11.32 13.84
C GLU A 203 -1.98 9.92 13.40
N VAL A 204 -3.09 9.42 13.96
CA VAL A 204 -3.54 8.02 13.77
C VAL A 204 -3.97 7.75 12.33
N GLN A 205 -4.77 8.66 11.75
CA GLN A 205 -5.33 8.47 10.40
C GLN A 205 -4.29 8.53 9.28
N PRO A 206 -3.34 9.49 9.26
CA PRO A 206 -2.25 9.46 8.29
C PRO A 206 -1.46 8.15 8.31
N GLU A 207 -1.20 7.59 9.50
CA GLU A 207 -0.48 6.32 9.63
C GLU A 207 -1.34 5.10 9.25
N ALA A 208 -2.63 5.10 9.56
CA ALA A 208 -3.57 4.07 9.09
C ALA A 208 -3.70 4.06 7.56
N LEU A 209 -3.76 5.23 6.92
CA LEU A 209 -3.75 5.35 5.46
C LEU A 209 -2.45 4.83 4.83
N ARG A 210 -1.29 5.20 5.40
CA ARG A 210 0.01 4.68 4.96
C ARG A 210 0.11 3.16 5.11
N LEU A 211 -0.47 2.61 6.19
CA LEU A 211 -0.55 1.16 6.40
C LEU A 211 -1.35 0.50 5.28
N ARG A 212 -2.53 1.04 4.93
CA ARG A 212 -3.37 0.55 3.85
C ARG A 212 -2.66 0.58 2.49
N GLU A 213 -2.00 1.68 2.16
CA GLU A 213 -1.19 1.79 0.94
C GLU A 213 -0.07 0.74 0.90
N SER A 214 0.58 0.48 2.04
CA SER A 214 1.65 -0.51 2.13
C SER A 214 1.15 -1.95 1.87
N TYR A 215 -0.05 -2.29 2.34
CA TYR A 215 -0.67 -3.60 2.06
C TYR A 215 -1.19 -3.70 0.63
N ALA A 216 -1.72 -2.62 0.06
CA ALA A 216 -2.10 -2.59 -1.34
C ALA A 216 -0.89 -2.84 -2.27
N ALA A 217 0.25 -2.20 -1.97
CA ALA A 217 1.51 -2.46 -2.67
C ALA A 217 2.00 -3.90 -2.50
N LEU A 218 1.82 -4.49 -1.31
CA LEU A 218 2.19 -5.88 -1.03
C LEU A 218 1.32 -6.88 -1.80
N ASP A 219 0.02 -6.63 -1.90
CA ASP A 219 -0.90 -7.44 -2.72
C ASP A 219 -0.52 -7.37 -4.20
N ASP A 220 -0.20 -6.19 -4.71
CA ASP A 220 0.27 -6.02 -6.07
C ASP A 220 1.61 -6.74 -6.32
N ALA A 221 2.50 -6.77 -5.33
CA ALA A 221 3.74 -7.54 -5.40
C ALA A 221 3.51 -9.06 -5.44
N LEU A 222 2.41 -9.55 -4.86
CA LEU A 222 2.03 -10.97 -4.90
C LEU A 222 1.30 -11.37 -6.18
N ARG A 223 0.72 -10.43 -6.93
CA ARG A 223 0.07 -10.69 -8.22
C ARG A 223 1.12 -11.14 -9.24
N GLY A 224 0.89 -12.30 -9.87
CA GLY A 224 1.77 -12.84 -10.91
C GLY A 224 3.01 -13.58 -10.42
N ASN A 225 3.36 -13.51 -9.12
CA ASN A 225 4.50 -14.27 -8.59
C ASN A 225 4.13 -15.75 -8.39
N LEU A 226 4.86 -16.66 -9.05
CA LEU A 226 4.62 -18.11 -9.00
C LEU A 226 4.83 -18.70 -7.59
N ARG A 227 5.75 -18.12 -6.81
CA ARG A 227 6.04 -18.54 -5.42
C ARG A 227 5.18 -17.82 -4.38
N ALA A 228 4.21 -17.00 -4.80
CA ALA A 228 3.33 -16.29 -3.88
C ALA A 228 2.41 -17.22 -3.05
N GLY A 229 2.19 -18.47 -3.47
CA GLY A 229 1.24 -19.39 -2.82
C GLY A 229 1.40 -19.49 -1.30
N ARG A 230 2.64 -19.63 -0.80
CA ARG A 230 2.95 -19.71 0.64
C ARG A 230 2.73 -18.38 1.38
N TRP A 231 2.93 -17.26 0.68
CA TRP A 231 2.86 -15.92 1.27
C TRP A 231 1.46 -15.32 1.21
N ARG A 232 0.60 -15.76 0.28
CA ARG A 232 -0.78 -15.28 0.14
C ARG A 232 -1.59 -15.47 1.41
N ALA A 233 -1.51 -16.63 2.05
CA ALA A 233 -2.25 -16.90 3.28
C ALA A 233 -1.80 -15.95 4.42
N VAL A 234 -0.49 -15.78 4.59
CA VAL A 234 0.10 -14.90 5.61
C VAL A 234 -0.27 -13.44 5.37
N VAL A 235 -0.10 -12.95 4.14
CA VAL A 235 -0.44 -11.56 3.78
C VAL A 235 -1.94 -11.32 3.85
N ALA A 236 -2.77 -12.28 3.47
CA ALA A 236 -4.22 -12.17 3.61
C ALA A 236 -4.66 -12.09 5.09
N GLN A 237 -3.99 -12.81 6.00
CA GLN A 237 -4.24 -12.69 7.44
C GLN A 237 -3.84 -11.30 7.94
N GLN A 238 -2.63 -10.84 7.60
CA GLN A 238 -2.16 -9.50 7.99
C GLN A 238 -3.04 -8.38 7.46
N ARG A 239 -3.53 -8.50 6.22
CA ARG A 239 -4.48 -7.56 5.63
C ARG A 239 -5.79 -7.53 6.40
N ARG A 240 -6.34 -8.68 6.78
CA ARG A 240 -7.54 -8.74 7.64
C ARG A 240 -7.31 -8.00 8.95
N THR A 241 -6.15 -8.21 9.58
CA THR A 241 -5.78 -7.48 10.80
C THR A 241 -5.68 -5.97 10.56
N ALA A 242 -5.02 -5.54 9.48
CA ALA A 242 -4.91 -4.12 9.12
C ALA A 242 -6.29 -3.48 8.85
N ASP A 243 -7.17 -4.18 8.14
CA ASP A 243 -8.54 -3.72 7.85
C ASP A 243 -9.36 -3.53 9.14
N VAL A 244 -9.12 -4.35 10.18
CA VAL A 244 -9.74 -4.17 11.50
C VAL A 244 -9.16 -2.94 12.21
N ILE A 245 -7.83 -2.80 12.23
CA ILE A 245 -7.16 -1.65 12.86
C ILE A 245 -7.59 -0.33 12.22
N GLU A 246 -7.71 -0.27 10.89
CA GLU A 246 -8.24 0.91 10.17
C GLU A 246 -9.65 1.27 10.63
N ARG A 247 -10.53 0.28 10.78
CA ARG A 247 -11.90 0.53 11.28
C ARG A 247 -11.94 1.02 12.72
N VAL A 248 -11.00 0.56 13.54
CA VAL A 248 -10.88 1.04 14.92
C VAL A 248 -10.33 2.47 14.95
N ALA A 249 -9.36 2.79 14.09
CA ALA A 249 -8.86 4.15 13.91
C ALA A 249 -9.99 5.11 13.48
N ASP A 250 -10.79 4.73 12.48
CA ASP A 250 -11.98 5.48 12.05
C ASP A 250 -12.99 5.67 13.19
N LEU A 251 -13.21 4.64 14.03
CA LEU A 251 -14.07 4.76 15.21
C LEU A 251 -13.50 5.78 16.20
N ALA A 252 -12.21 5.69 16.53
CA ALA A 252 -11.56 6.57 17.50
C ALA A 252 -11.63 8.04 17.06
N GLU A 253 -11.39 8.32 15.78
CA GLU A 253 -11.54 9.65 15.21
C GLU A 253 -12.99 10.14 15.28
N ASN A 254 -13.94 9.35 14.76
CA ASN A 254 -15.37 9.71 14.80
C ASN A 254 -15.84 9.95 16.23
N LEU A 255 -15.38 9.15 17.20
CA LEU A 255 -15.72 9.31 18.60
C LEU A 255 -15.14 10.60 19.19
N THR A 256 -13.91 10.97 18.81
CA THR A 256 -13.29 12.24 19.20
C THR A 256 -14.16 13.43 18.76
N PHE A 257 -14.63 13.42 17.50
CA PHE A 257 -15.53 14.45 16.98
C PHE A 257 -16.91 14.44 17.67
N MET A 258 -17.52 13.27 17.82
CA MET A 258 -18.84 13.13 18.46
C MET A 258 -18.81 13.55 19.93
N ILE A 259 -17.77 13.21 20.69
CA ILE A 259 -17.61 13.68 22.07
C ILE A 259 -17.52 15.20 22.09
N SER A 260 -16.73 15.80 21.18
CA SER A 260 -16.59 17.26 21.11
C SER A 260 -17.90 17.98 20.79
N GLU A 261 -18.76 17.37 19.95
CA GLU A 261 -20.06 17.92 19.55
C GLU A 261 -21.13 17.72 20.64
N VAL A 262 -21.20 16.53 21.26
CA VAL A 262 -22.19 16.20 22.30
C VAL A 262 -21.96 16.99 23.59
N GLN A 263 -20.73 17.38 23.91
CA GLN A 263 -20.45 18.21 25.09
C GLN A 263 -21.01 19.65 24.97
N GLN A 264 -21.42 20.06 23.77
CA GLN A 264 -22.02 21.36 23.52
C GLN A 264 -23.56 21.31 23.50
N SER A 265 -24.18 20.15 23.73
CA SER A 265 -25.64 20.01 23.76
C SER A 265 -26.25 20.22 25.15
N ASP A 266 -27.50 20.67 25.19
CA ASP A 266 -28.23 20.99 26.44
C ASP A 266 -28.67 19.74 27.24
N GLY A 267 -28.48 18.53 26.70
CA GLY A 267 -28.90 17.25 27.31
C GLY A 267 -28.02 16.04 26.94
N PRO A 268 -26.73 16.03 27.31
CA PRO A 268 -25.80 15.00 26.86
C PRO A 268 -26.05 13.66 27.57
N TRP A 269 -26.24 12.59 26.79
CA TRP A 269 -26.28 11.21 27.30
C TRP A 269 -24.90 10.74 27.82
N LEU A 270 -23.82 11.42 27.41
CA LEU A 270 -22.41 11.14 27.72
C LEU A 270 -21.82 12.25 28.62
N ARG A 271 -22.27 12.32 29.87
CA ARG A 271 -21.68 13.25 30.86
C ARG A 271 -20.33 12.74 31.37
N PRO A 272 -19.27 13.56 31.39
CA PRO A 272 -17.98 13.20 31.99
C PRO A 272 -18.15 12.67 33.42
N GLY A 273 -17.52 11.52 33.69
CA GLY A 273 -17.64 10.83 34.98
C GLY A 273 -19.04 10.35 35.35
N GLY A 274 -20.00 10.36 34.42
CA GLY A 274 -21.28 9.65 34.55
C GLY A 274 -21.13 8.16 34.31
N ASP A 275 -22.16 7.38 34.66
CA ASP A 275 -22.19 5.92 34.44
C ASP A 275 -22.08 5.56 32.95
N ALA A 276 -22.66 6.38 32.08
CA ALA A 276 -22.56 6.25 30.63
C ALA A 276 -21.13 6.42 30.12
N ALA A 277 -20.45 7.47 30.57
CA ALA A 277 -19.07 7.73 30.18
C ALA A 277 -18.13 6.63 30.67
N ARG A 278 -18.31 6.13 31.90
CA ARG A 278 -17.57 4.97 32.42
C ARG A 278 -17.79 3.72 31.57
N THR A 279 -19.04 3.42 31.21
CA THR A 279 -19.37 2.23 30.40
C THR A 279 -18.73 2.29 29.01
N VAL A 280 -18.72 3.48 28.39
CA VAL A 280 -18.05 3.69 27.10
C VAL A 280 -16.53 3.60 27.27
N ALA A 281 -15.96 4.22 28.30
CA ALA A 281 -14.53 4.17 28.60
C ALA A 281 -14.02 2.75 28.84
N ASP A 282 -14.74 1.92 29.59
CA ASP A 282 -14.42 0.50 29.79
C ASP A 282 -14.39 -0.26 28.45
N THR A 283 -15.35 0.03 27.57
CA THR A 283 -15.44 -0.59 26.25
C THR A 283 -14.27 -0.19 25.34
N LEU A 284 -13.80 1.05 25.43
CA LEU A 284 -12.64 1.54 24.69
C LEU A 284 -11.33 0.90 25.17
N HIS A 285 -11.15 0.76 26.49
CA HIS A 285 -10.01 0.03 27.08
C HIS A 285 -10.00 -1.44 26.64
N ASP A 286 -11.15 -2.12 26.70
CA ASP A 286 -11.28 -3.50 26.23
C ASP A 286 -10.91 -3.61 24.74
N LEU A 287 -11.33 -2.64 23.93
CA LEU A 287 -11.00 -2.59 22.51
C LEU A 287 -9.50 -2.33 22.27
N ALA A 288 -8.89 -1.43 23.03
CA ALA A 288 -7.44 -1.14 22.96
C ALA A 288 -6.61 -2.40 23.27
N ALA A 289 -6.99 -3.16 24.30
CA ALA A 289 -6.36 -4.43 24.64
C ALA A 289 -6.48 -5.46 23.50
N VAL A 290 -7.66 -5.56 22.87
CA VAL A 290 -7.88 -6.43 21.71
C VAL A 290 -7.07 -5.99 20.49
N VAL A 291 -6.94 -4.69 20.21
CA VAL A 291 -6.13 -4.16 19.11
C VAL A 291 -4.66 -4.55 19.27
N ARG A 292 -4.09 -4.37 20.47
CA ARG A 292 -2.69 -4.75 20.77
C ARG A 292 -2.46 -6.25 20.61
N THR A 293 -3.39 -7.08 21.09
CA THR A 293 -3.33 -8.54 20.97
C THR A 293 -3.44 -8.98 19.52
N LEU A 294 -4.40 -8.41 18.79
CA LEU A 294 -4.66 -8.71 17.39
C LEU A 294 -3.44 -8.38 16.51
N ALA A 295 -2.73 -7.29 16.77
CA ALA A 295 -1.55 -6.94 15.99
C ALA A 295 -0.38 -7.92 16.19
N ARG A 296 -0.21 -8.46 17.40
CA ARG A 296 0.85 -9.41 17.75
C ARG A 296 0.54 -10.83 17.29
N ASP A 297 -0.67 -11.30 17.59
CA ASP A 297 -1.04 -12.71 17.41
C ASP A 297 -1.84 -12.97 16.13
N GLN A 298 -2.27 -11.89 15.45
CA GLN A 298 -3.14 -11.92 14.27
C GLN A 298 -4.50 -12.57 14.48
N GLN A 299 -4.81 -13.02 15.69
CA GLN A 299 -6.08 -13.60 16.10
C GLN A 299 -6.41 -13.10 17.50
N VAL A 300 -7.70 -13.11 17.83
CA VAL A 300 -8.21 -12.75 19.16
C VAL A 300 -8.67 -14.03 19.85
N ALA A 301 -8.31 -14.20 21.12
CA ALA A 301 -8.83 -15.31 21.92
C ALA A 301 -10.35 -15.19 22.10
N ALA A 302 -11.05 -16.33 22.15
CA ALA A 302 -12.50 -16.34 22.34
C ALA A 302 -12.94 -15.61 23.62
N ALA A 303 -12.13 -15.67 24.68
CA ALA A 303 -12.39 -14.97 25.94
C ALA A 303 -12.36 -13.44 25.77
N ASP A 304 -11.38 -12.90 25.06
CA ASP A 304 -11.23 -11.46 24.84
C ASP A 304 -12.34 -10.94 23.92
N ALA A 305 -12.68 -11.69 22.86
CA ALA A 305 -13.80 -11.37 21.98
C ALA A 305 -15.14 -11.35 22.75
N ALA A 306 -15.34 -12.29 23.69
CA ALA A 306 -16.52 -12.33 24.54
C ALA A 306 -16.57 -11.17 25.55
N THR A 307 -15.41 -10.70 26.02
CA THR A 307 -15.32 -9.50 26.87
C THR A 307 -15.75 -8.25 26.13
N VAL A 308 -15.16 -7.96 24.97
CA VAL A 308 -15.57 -6.79 24.16
C VAL A 308 -17.03 -6.88 23.75
N THR A 309 -17.53 -8.06 23.38
CA THR A 309 -18.95 -8.26 23.06
C THR A 309 -19.85 -7.86 24.21
N ARG A 310 -19.54 -8.27 25.44
CA ARG A 310 -20.32 -7.89 26.63
C ARG A 310 -20.27 -6.37 26.88
N SER A 311 -19.12 -5.75 26.69
CA SER A 311 -18.95 -4.30 26.86
C SER A 311 -19.76 -3.51 25.81
N VAL A 312 -19.75 -3.96 24.55
CA VAL A 312 -20.59 -3.38 23.48
C VAL A 312 -22.08 -3.54 23.76
N GLU A 313 -22.53 -4.68 24.28
CA GLU A 313 -23.94 -4.87 24.65
C GLU A 313 -24.36 -3.97 25.82
N ARG A 314 -23.48 -3.69 26.78
CA ARG A 314 -23.75 -2.69 27.84
C ARG A 314 -23.93 -1.28 27.26
N VAL A 315 -23.05 -0.88 26.33
CA VAL A 315 -23.20 0.42 25.63
C VAL A 315 -24.51 0.46 24.84
N SER A 316 -24.86 -0.63 24.13
CA SER A 316 -26.12 -0.72 23.38
C SER A 316 -27.35 -0.59 24.29
N ALA A 317 -27.36 -1.26 25.44
CA ALA A 317 -28.44 -1.16 26.40
C ALA A 317 -28.57 0.26 26.97
N LEU A 318 -27.44 0.93 27.22
CA LEU A 318 -27.41 2.29 27.71
C LEU A 318 -27.98 3.29 26.71
N VAL A 319 -27.59 3.18 25.43
CA VAL A 319 -28.13 4.03 24.36
C VAL A 319 -29.63 3.82 24.19
N ALA A 320 -30.11 2.57 24.25
CA ALA A 320 -31.55 2.29 24.21
C ALA A 320 -32.31 2.95 25.36
N GLN A 321 -31.79 2.86 26.59
CA GLN A 321 -32.41 3.49 27.76
C GLN A 321 -32.43 5.03 27.68
N SER A 322 -31.44 5.65 27.05
CA SER A 322 -31.41 7.10 26.83
C SER A 322 -32.42 7.54 25.75
N LEU A 323 -32.60 6.75 24.69
CA LEU A 323 -33.64 6.99 23.69
C LEU A 323 -35.05 6.93 24.30
N ASP A 324 -35.32 5.95 25.17
CA ASP A 324 -36.60 5.82 25.88
C ASP A 324 -36.90 7.01 26.81
N ARG A 325 -35.84 7.68 27.31
CA ARG A 325 -35.93 8.89 28.14
C ARG A 325 -36.10 10.18 27.33
N GLY A 326 -36.07 10.11 26.00
CA GLY A 326 -36.18 11.27 25.11
C GLY A 326 -34.91 12.13 25.04
N GLU A 327 -33.75 11.60 25.42
CA GLU A 327 -32.45 12.27 25.28
C GLU A 327 -31.95 12.20 23.83
N GLU A 328 -31.14 13.19 23.40
CA GLU A 328 -30.49 13.19 22.07
C GLU A 328 -29.34 12.15 22.02
N ALA A 329 -29.69 10.87 21.95
CA ALA A 329 -28.76 9.74 21.94
C ALA A 329 -28.38 9.22 20.54
N PHE A 330 -28.71 9.98 19.48
CA PHE A 330 -28.41 9.60 18.09
C PHE A 330 -26.91 9.34 17.82
N PRO A 331 -25.95 10.13 18.36
CA PRO A 331 -24.52 9.82 18.26
C PRO A 331 -24.16 8.48 18.94
N GLY A 332 -24.83 8.13 20.04
CA GLY A 332 -24.63 6.84 20.72
C GLY A 332 -25.03 5.64 19.86
N ALA A 333 -26.11 5.77 19.07
CA ALA A 333 -26.50 4.71 18.13
C ALA A 333 -25.43 4.49 17.05
N ALA A 334 -24.81 5.56 16.55
CA ALA A 334 -23.71 5.48 15.58
C ALA A 334 -22.48 4.78 16.19
N VAL A 335 -22.12 5.07 17.45
CA VAL A 335 -21.05 4.37 18.18
C VAL A 335 -21.33 2.87 18.28
N VAL A 336 -22.54 2.49 18.68
CA VAL A 336 -22.94 1.07 18.80
C VAL A 336 -22.84 0.35 17.46
N VAL A 337 -23.28 0.98 16.36
CA VAL A 337 -23.18 0.40 15.01
C VAL A 337 -21.72 0.19 14.61
N SER A 338 -20.85 1.17 14.85
CA SER A 338 -19.42 1.07 14.55
C SER A 338 -18.73 -0.01 15.38
N LEU A 339 -19.03 -0.10 16.68
CA LEU A 339 -18.53 -1.16 17.57
C LEU A 339 -18.99 -2.55 17.10
N ARG A 340 -20.27 -2.72 16.73
CA ARG A 340 -20.79 -3.97 16.17
C ARG A 340 -20.14 -4.34 14.83
N ARG A 341 -19.77 -3.36 14.01
CA ARG A 341 -19.05 -3.57 12.75
C ARG A 341 -17.59 -4.00 12.98
N ILE A 342 -16.95 -3.52 14.04
CA ILE A 342 -15.62 -3.97 14.46
C ILE A 342 -15.70 -5.41 14.96
N LEU A 343 -16.64 -5.72 15.86
CA LEU A 343 -16.87 -7.09 16.36
C LEU A 343 -17.06 -8.08 15.21
N GLY A 344 -17.92 -7.74 14.24
CA GLY A 344 -18.18 -8.61 13.09
C GLY A 344 -16.99 -8.81 12.14
N ALA A 345 -15.89 -8.07 12.32
CA ALA A 345 -14.66 -8.18 11.55
C ALA A 345 -13.49 -8.83 12.33
N LEU A 346 -13.63 -9.07 13.64
CA LEU A 346 -12.56 -9.66 14.46
C LEU A 346 -12.24 -11.10 14.03
N PRO A 347 -10.97 -11.43 13.75
CA PRO A 347 -10.56 -12.81 13.49
C PRO A 347 -10.37 -13.56 14.83
N VAL A 348 -11.40 -14.27 15.26
CA VAL A 348 -11.36 -15.11 16.47
C VAL A 348 -10.69 -16.46 16.16
N THR A 349 -10.07 -17.08 17.18
CA THR A 349 -9.42 -18.40 17.09
C THR A 349 -10.32 -19.46 16.44
N GLU A 350 -9.74 -20.33 15.61
CA GLU A 350 -10.49 -21.38 14.90
C GLU A 350 -11.31 -22.25 15.86
N GLY A 351 -12.59 -22.45 15.56
CA GLY A 351 -13.52 -23.24 16.37
C GLY A 351 -14.36 -22.43 17.38
N ALA A 352 -14.05 -21.15 17.59
CA ALA A 352 -14.90 -20.26 18.38
C ALA A 352 -16.10 -19.75 17.58
N GLU A 353 -17.24 -19.56 18.25
CA GLU A 353 -18.40 -18.90 17.64
C GLU A 353 -18.06 -17.42 17.37
N PRO A 354 -18.28 -16.92 16.13
CA PRO A 354 -17.97 -15.53 15.82
C PRO A 354 -18.85 -14.60 16.66
N PRO A 355 -18.30 -13.46 17.14
CA PRO A 355 -19.05 -12.55 17.98
C PRO A 355 -20.29 -12.01 17.23
N PRO A 356 -21.40 -11.76 17.94
CA PRO A 356 -22.59 -11.18 17.34
C PRO A 356 -22.28 -9.75 16.88
N GLY A 357 -22.03 -9.59 15.58
CA GLY A 357 -21.62 -8.32 14.99
C GLY A 357 -22.08 -8.17 13.54
N ILE A 358 -21.96 -6.96 13.01
CA ILE A 358 -22.29 -6.65 11.62
C ILE A 358 -21.13 -7.14 10.77
N ARG A 359 -21.33 -8.27 10.10
CA ARG A 359 -20.30 -8.81 9.20
C ARG A 359 -20.01 -7.79 8.10
N PRO A 360 -18.73 -7.53 7.80
CA PRO A 360 -18.39 -6.71 6.65
C PRO A 360 -19.04 -7.31 5.40
N LEU A 361 -19.58 -6.46 4.54
CA LEU A 361 -20.03 -6.88 3.22
C LEU A 361 -18.86 -7.62 2.55
N SER A 362 -19.06 -8.92 2.32
CA SER A 362 -18.02 -9.80 1.85
C SER A 362 -17.60 -9.42 0.43
N ALA A 363 -16.53 -8.64 0.31
CA ALA A 363 -15.45 -8.77 -0.68
C ALA A 363 -14.47 -7.57 -0.57
N PRO A 364 -13.38 -7.65 0.21
CA PRO A 364 -12.24 -6.76 0.04
C PRO A 364 -11.39 -7.22 -1.14
N ALA A 365 -12.01 -7.53 -2.29
CA ALA A 365 -11.28 -7.56 -3.54
C ALA A 365 -11.37 -6.13 -4.08
N TRP A 366 -10.67 -5.19 -3.43
CA TRP A 366 -10.42 -3.88 -4.01
C TRP A 366 -8.99 -3.88 -4.60
N PRO A 367 -8.83 -3.58 -5.89
CA PRO A 367 -9.89 -3.27 -6.84
C PRO A 367 -10.68 -4.53 -7.22
N PRO A 368 -11.97 -4.41 -7.58
CA PRO A 368 -12.79 -5.54 -8.00
C PRO A 368 -12.08 -6.26 -9.14
N GLY A 369 -11.84 -7.56 -8.95
CA GLY A 369 -11.27 -8.38 -10.00
C GLY A 369 -12.11 -8.19 -11.26
N ARG A 370 -11.49 -7.77 -12.37
CA ARG A 370 -12.16 -7.68 -13.67
C ARG A 370 -12.85 -9.02 -13.92
N ARG A 371 -14.19 -9.04 -13.87
CA ARG A 371 -14.96 -10.22 -14.27
C ARG A 371 -14.46 -10.61 -15.66
N ARG A 372 -13.82 -11.78 -15.77
CA ARG A 372 -13.57 -12.39 -17.07
C ARG A 372 -14.93 -12.48 -17.75
N ARG A 373 -15.14 -11.71 -18.83
CA ARG A 373 -16.27 -11.94 -19.71
C ARG A 373 -16.12 -13.36 -20.21
N SER A 374 -16.99 -14.26 -19.77
CA SER A 374 -17.16 -15.55 -20.40
C SER A 374 -17.43 -15.29 -21.88
N PRO A 375 -16.71 -15.92 -22.83
CA PRO A 375 -17.11 -15.84 -24.23
C PRO A 375 -18.51 -16.44 -24.33
N GLY A 376 -19.45 -15.64 -24.83
CA GLY A 376 -20.83 -16.06 -25.04
C GLY A 376 -20.87 -17.31 -25.91
N ARG A 377 -21.70 -18.27 -25.49
CA ARG A 377 -22.19 -19.34 -26.34
C ARG A 377 -23.21 -18.79 -27.34
#